data_AF-A0A9E5MS78-F1
#
_entry.id   AF-A0A9E5MS78-F1
#
_cell.length_a   1.000
_cell.length_b   1.000
_cell.length_c   1.000
_cell.angle_alpha   90.00
_cell.angle_beta   90.00
_cell.angle_gamma   90.00
#
_symmetry.space_group_name_H-M   'P 1'
#
loop_
_entity.id
_entity.type
_entity.pdbx_description
1 polymer ?
#
loop_
_entity_poly.entity_id
_entity_poly.type
_entity_poly.pdbx_seq_one_letter_code
_entity_poly.pdbx_strand_id
1 'polypeptide(L)'
;RDETGTRFRCIFANRAAESFLGDGTGTLVGMPLDKLTQIEPERLIQHFNSVADERAAISIETEAELADGKCWLRIVGEPVGDDFSVTIVDITQRKQND
;
A
#
# COMPACT_ATOMS: atom_id res chain seq x y z
N ARG A 1 -8.24 -2.14 21.16
CA ARG A 1 -8.17 -3.27 20.21
C ARG A 1 -9.60 -3.71 19.98
N ASP A 2 -10.13 -3.51 18.78
CA ASP A 2 -11.46 -4.01 18.45
C ASP A 2 -11.44 -5.51 18.18
N GLU A 3 -12.63 -6.08 18.17
CA GLU A 3 -12.95 -7.51 18.08
C GLU A 3 -12.74 -8.08 16.66
N THR A 4 -12.16 -7.31 15.74
CA THR A 4 -11.99 -7.69 14.32
C THR A 4 -10.55 -7.70 13.81
N GLY A 5 -9.56 -7.49 14.69
CA GLY A 5 -8.17 -7.41 14.28
C GLY A 5 -7.84 -6.05 13.68
N THR A 6 -6.64 -5.56 13.94
CA THR A 6 -6.17 -4.21 13.60
C THR A 6 -6.36 -3.91 12.12
N ARG A 7 -7.44 -3.22 11.76
CA ARG A 7 -7.72 -2.78 10.39
C ARG A 7 -7.05 -1.42 10.20
N PHE A 8 -5.85 -1.43 9.63
CA PHE A 8 -5.18 -0.20 9.21
C PHE A 8 -6.09 0.58 8.27
N ARG A 9 -6.19 1.90 8.48
CA ARG A 9 -6.94 2.82 7.64
C ARG A 9 -6.00 3.89 7.14
N CYS A 10 -6.18 4.30 5.90
CA CYS A 10 -5.43 5.43 5.38
C CYS A 10 -5.85 6.71 6.14
N ILE A 11 -4.94 7.34 6.85
CA ILE A 11 -5.18 8.61 7.55
C ILE A 11 -4.77 9.83 6.72
N PHE A 12 -3.96 9.59 5.68
CA PHE A 12 -3.44 10.60 4.79
C PHE A 12 -3.08 9.96 3.45
N ALA A 13 -3.43 10.64 2.36
CA ALA A 13 -2.96 10.33 1.03
C ALA A 13 -2.64 11.65 0.30
N ASN A 14 -1.54 11.65 -0.45
CA ASN A 14 -1.25 12.76 -1.34
C ASN A 14 -2.10 12.65 -2.64
N ARG A 15 -2.13 13.74 -3.42
CA ARG A 15 -2.93 13.79 -4.66
C ARG A 15 -2.53 12.71 -5.67
N ALA A 16 -1.25 12.31 -5.70
CA ALA A 16 -0.79 11.26 -6.61
C ALA A 16 -1.35 9.89 -6.21
N ALA A 17 -1.29 9.53 -4.93
CA ALA A 17 -1.86 8.30 -4.40
C ALA A 17 -3.38 8.27 -4.61
N GLU A 18 -4.08 9.36 -4.33
CA GLU A 18 -5.53 9.49 -4.59
C GLU A 18 -5.87 9.26 -6.06
N SER A 19 -5.08 9.83 -6.98
CA SER A 19 -5.29 9.64 -8.41
C SER A 19 -4.92 8.23 -8.89
N PHE A 20 -4.01 7.55 -8.20
CA PHE A 20 -3.45 6.28 -8.64
C PHE A 20 -4.26 5.08 -8.10
N LEU A 21 -4.56 5.09 -6.81
CA LEU A 21 -5.30 4.02 -6.13
C LEU A 21 -6.80 4.30 -6.04
N GLY A 22 -7.23 5.55 -6.22
CA GLY A 22 -8.63 5.91 -6.15
C GLY A 22 -9.42 5.24 -7.27
N ASP A 23 -10.59 4.70 -6.92
CA ASP A 23 -11.54 4.09 -7.85
C ASP A 23 -12.50 5.13 -8.49
N GLY A 24 -12.19 6.42 -8.34
CA GLY A 24 -13.01 7.53 -8.80
C GLY A 24 -14.25 7.81 -7.94
N THR A 25 -14.48 7.07 -6.84
CA THR A 25 -15.71 7.18 -6.04
C THR A 25 -15.53 7.84 -4.66
N GLY A 26 -14.30 8.10 -4.22
CA GLY A 26 -14.05 8.71 -2.90
C GLY A 26 -12.59 9.08 -2.64
N THR A 27 -12.32 9.54 -1.43
CA THR A 27 -10.96 9.77 -0.91
C THR A 27 -10.41 8.47 -0.34
N LEU A 28 -9.11 8.26 -0.48
CA LEU A 28 -8.39 7.19 0.20
C LEU A 28 -8.44 7.36 1.72
N VAL A 29 -8.56 8.58 2.23
CA VAL A 29 -8.63 8.83 3.67
C VAL A 29 -9.87 8.16 4.29
N GLY A 30 -9.63 7.35 5.32
CA GLY A 30 -10.63 6.50 5.98
C GLY A 30 -10.80 5.12 5.35
N MET A 31 -10.28 4.90 4.13
CA MET A 31 -10.35 3.63 3.44
C MET A 31 -9.57 2.55 4.20
N PRO A 32 -10.16 1.38 4.44
CA PRO A 32 -9.45 0.23 4.99
C PRO A 32 -8.34 -0.25 4.04
N LEU A 33 -7.16 -0.61 4.58
CA LEU A 33 -6.03 -1.08 3.78
C LEU A 33 -6.37 -2.35 2.99
N ASP A 34 -7.17 -3.26 3.54
CA ASP A 34 -7.62 -4.50 2.87
C ASP A 34 -8.48 -4.24 1.61
N LYS A 35 -8.93 -3.00 1.39
CA LYS A 35 -9.62 -2.59 0.16
C LYS A 35 -8.66 -2.13 -0.95
N LEU A 36 -7.40 -1.86 -0.64
CA LEU A 36 -6.39 -1.42 -1.60
C LEU A 36 -5.69 -2.62 -2.23
N THR A 37 -6.43 -3.42 -2.99
CA THR A 37 -5.96 -4.70 -3.56
C THR A 37 -4.75 -4.56 -4.49
N GLN A 38 -4.56 -3.38 -5.09
CA GLN A 38 -3.46 -3.07 -6.01
C GLN A 38 -2.08 -3.04 -5.32
N ILE A 39 -2.02 -2.98 -3.99
CA ILE A 39 -0.78 -2.77 -3.24
C ILE A 39 -0.45 -3.90 -2.25
N GLU A 40 -0.87 -5.14 -2.53
CA GLU A 40 -0.56 -6.31 -1.70
C GLU A 40 -0.92 -6.09 -0.20
N PRO A 41 -2.16 -5.68 0.11
CA PRO A 41 -2.50 -5.19 1.43
C PRO A 41 -2.33 -6.26 2.52
N GLU A 42 -2.56 -7.53 2.21
CA GLU A 42 -2.38 -8.65 3.13
C GLU A 42 -0.93 -8.77 3.61
N ARG A 43 0.05 -8.59 2.71
CA ARG A 43 1.47 -8.64 3.05
C ARG A 43 1.88 -7.48 3.94
N LEU A 44 1.36 -6.28 3.66
CA LEU A 44 1.58 -5.09 4.50
C LEU A 44 0.97 -5.29 5.89
N ILE A 45 -0.29 -5.75 5.95
CA ILE A 45 -1.00 -6.03 7.20
C ILE A 45 -0.24 -7.07 8.03
N GLN A 46 0.18 -8.18 7.42
CA GLN A 46 0.93 -9.23 8.09
C GLN A 46 2.27 -8.72 8.65
N HIS A 47 3.00 -7.94 7.85
CA HIS A 47 4.30 -7.39 8.24
C HIS A 47 4.17 -6.41 9.42
N PHE A 48 3.25 -5.45 9.34
CA PHE A 48 3.10 -4.39 10.36
C PHE A 48 2.22 -4.78 11.56
N ASN A 49 1.42 -5.86 11.49
CA ASN A 49 0.76 -6.43 12.67
C ASN A 49 1.68 -7.33 13.52
N SER A 50 2.86 -7.70 13.01
CA SER A 50 3.81 -8.48 13.80
C SER A 50 4.23 -7.71 15.04
N VAL A 51 4.21 -8.36 16.20
CA VAL A 51 4.56 -7.79 17.52
C VAL A 51 6.08 -7.66 17.67
N ALA A 52 6.87 -8.01 16.65
CA ALA A 52 8.32 -7.95 16.71
C ALA A 52 8.81 -6.50 16.81
N ASP A 53 9.77 -6.27 17.73
CA ASP A 53 10.41 -4.98 18.04
C ASP A 53 11.09 -4.30 16.84
N GLU A 54 11.27 -5.01 15.73
CA GLU A 54 11.81 -4.48 14.49
C GLU A 54 10.71 -4.39 13.43
N ARG A 55 9.89 -3.33 13.51
CA ARG A 55 9.06 -2.92 12.36
C ARG A 55 9.96 -2.38 11.26
N ALA A 56 10.76 -3.23 10.64
CA ALA A 56 11.67 -2.84 9.56
C ALA A 56 10.87 -2.39 8.32
N ALA A 57 11.51 -1.59 7.46
CA ALA A 57 10.93 -1.27 6.17
C ALA A 57 10.75 -2.54 5.31
N ILE A 58 9.68 -2.61 4.54
CA ILE A 58 9.39 -3.69 3.58
C ILE A 58 9.36 -3.12 2.16
N SER A 59 9.91 -3.86 1.20
CA SER A 59 9.88 -3.51 -0.22
C SER A 59 9.34 -4.69 -1.02
N ILE A 60 8.20 -4.50 -1.68
CA ILE A 60 7.52 -5.51 -2.49
C ILE A 60 7.48 -5.03 -3.93
N GLU A 61 7.80 -5.89 -4.89
CA GLU A 61 7.49 -5.65 -6.30
C GLU A 61 6.31 -6.54 -6.70
N THR A 62 5.28 -5.97 -7.32
CA THR A 62 4.09 -6.68 -7.77
C THR A 62 3.61 -6.16 -9.13
N GLU A 63 2.85 -6.97 -9.86
CA GLU A 63 2.11 -6.54 -11.05
C GLU A 63 0.71 -6.12 -10.62
N ALA A 64 0.27 -4.92 -11.03
CA ALA A 64 -1.06 -4.41 -10.76
C ALA A 64 -1.82 -4.16 -12.06
N GLU A 65 -3.10 -4.51 -12.06
CA GLU A 65 -4.03 -4.16 -13.13
C GLU A 65 -4.69 -2.81 -12.82
N LEU A 66 -4.38 -1.82 -13.64
CA LEU A 66 -4.97 -0.48 -13.61
C LEU A 66 -5.87 -0.27 -14.82
N ALA A 67 -6.62 0.84 -14.81
CA ALA A 67 -7.54 1.18 -15.89
C ALA A 67 -6.85 1.37 -17.26
N ASP A 68 -5.57 1.77 -17.27
CA ASP A 68 -4.73 1.97 -18.45
C ASP A 68 -3.90 0.74 -18.85
N GLY A 69 -4.02 -0.36 -18.10
CA GLY A 69 -3.37 -1.63 -18.40
C GLY A 69 -2.61 -2.20 -17.21
N LYS A 70 -1.72 -3.16 -17.51
CA LYS A 70 -0.84 -3.75 -16.51
C LYS A 70 0.37 -2.85 -16.25
N CYS A 71 0.67 -2.61 -14.98
CA CYS A 71 1.88 -1.92 -14.56
C CYS A 71 2.64 -2.76 -13.53
N TRP A 72 3.94 -2.52 -13.43
CA TRP A 72 4.75 -3.05 -12.35
C TRP A 72 4.94 -1.99 -11.28
N LEU A 73 4.69 -2.36 -10.03
CA LEU A 73 4.81 -1.48 -8.89
C LEU A 73 5.87 -1.98 -7.92
N ARG A 74 6.62 -1.03 -7.37
CA ARG A 74 7.40 -1.21 -6.16
C ARG A 74 6.69 -0.48 -5.02
N ILE A 75 6.29 -1.25 -4.02
CA ILE A 75 5.60 -0.79 -2.82
C ILE A 75 6.60 -0.82 -1.67
N VAL A 76 6.83 0.32 -1.05
CA VAL A 76 7.74 0.47 0.09
C VAL A 76 6.92 0.87 1.31
N GLY A 77 6.89 0.01 2.32
CA GLY A 77 6.29 0.29 3.62
C GLY A 77 7.35 0.65 4.63
N GLU A 78 7.20 1.77 5.33
CA GLU A 78 8.15 2.24 6.35
C GLU A 78 7.44 2.50 7.68
N PRO A 79 7.99 2.07 8.82
CA PRO A 79 7.40 2.36 10.13
C PRO A 79 7.36 3.88 10.40
N VAL A 80 6.26 4.37 10.97
CA VAL A 80 6.10 5.77 11.40
C VAL A 80 5.43 5.79 12.77
N GLY A 81 6.24 5.76 13.83
CA GLY A 81 5.73 5.64 15.21
C GLY A 81 4.93 4.35 15.38
N ASP A 82 3.66 4.48 15.76
CA ASP A 82 2.74 3.34 15.91
C ASP A 82 2.08 2.92 14.58
N ASP A 83 2.22 3.72 13.52
CA ASP A 83 1.69 3.50 12.18
C ASP A 83 2.80 3.16 11.17
N PHE A 84 2.48 3.22 9.87
CA PHE A 84 3.44 3.11 8.78
C PHE A 84 3.01 3.97 7.58
N SER A 85 3.99 4.40 6.78
CA SER A 85 3.77 5.02 5.48
C SER A 85 3.95 4.02 4.35
N VAL A 86 3.23 4.21 3.26
CA VAL A 86 3.37 3.43 2.02
C VAL A 86 3.74 4.37 0.88
N THR A 87 4.85 4.07 0.21
CA THR A 87 5.28 4.71 -1.03
C THR A 87 5.12 3.74 -2.19
N ILE A 88 4.55 4.21 -3.30
CA ILE A 88 4.29 3.41 -4.49
C ILE A 88 5.07 4.02 -5.64
N VAL A 89 5.85 3.19 -6.33
CA VAL A 89 6.69 3.59 -7.46
C VAL A 89 6.36 2.72 -8.65
N ASP A 90 5.97 3.34 -9.76
CA ASP A 90 5.86 2.65 -11.04
C ASP A 90 7.28 2.28 -11.54
N ILE A 91 7.51 0.98 -11.73
CA ILE A 91 8.76 0.39 -12.21
C ILE A 91 8.56 -0.34 -13.55
N THR A 92 7.47 -0.07 -14.26
CA THR A 92 7.13 -0.71 -15.54
C THR A 92 8.22 -0.50 -16.57
N GLN A 93 8.70 0.74 -16.75
CA GLN A 93 9.80 1.04 -17.68
C GLN A 93 11.09 0.30 -17.30
N ARG A 94 11.37 0.13 -16.01
CA ARG A 94 12.55 -0.62 -15.56
C ARG A 94 12.43 -2.09 -15.94
N LYS A 95 11.28 -2.71 -15.72
CA LYS A 95 11.02 -4.13 -16.06
C LYS A 95 11.03 -4.40 -17.57
N GLN A 96 10.68 -3.40 -18.40
CA GLN A 96 10.75 -3.52 -19.86
C GLN A 96 12.18 -3.39 -20.42
N ASN A 97 13.09 -2.80 -19.65
CA ASN A 97 14.48 -2.56 -20.05
C ASN A 97 15.47 -3.62 -19.50
N ASP A 98 15.00 -4.56 -18.69
CA ASP A 98 15.75 -5.75 -18.21
C ASP A 98 15.65 -6.90 -19.23
#